data_AF-B5ATI0-F1
#
_entry.id   AF-B5ATI0-F1
#
_cell.length_a   1.000
_cell.length_b   1.000
_cell.length_c   1.000
_cell.angle_alpha   90.00
_cell.angle_beta   90.00
_cell.angle_gamma   90.00
#
_symmetry.space_group_name_H-M   'P 1'
#
loop_
_entity.id
_entity.type
_entity.pdbx_description
1 polymer ?
#
loop_
_entity_poly.entity_id
_entity_poly.type
_entity_poly.pdbx_seq_one_letter_code
_entity_poly.pdbx_strand_id
1 'polypeptide(L)'
;RYNLTGDLTFVQQPGEFFGLDEKDYGLAPVHCDVWNGFVFINFDREPRQTLREFLGPMITALDDYPFESMTERYDFVAHNNS
;
A
#
# COMPACT_ATOMS: atom_id res chain seq x y z
N ARG A 1 9.53 -8.61 -15.84
CA ARG A 1 8.89 -9.22 -14.65
C ARG A 1 9.47 -8.54 -13.43
N TYR A 2 8.65 -8.37 -12.38
CA TYR A 2 9.05 -7.70 -11.15
C TYR A 2 9.05 -8.69 -9.99
N ASN A 3 9.93 -8.50 -9.01
CA ASN A 3 9.89 -9.25 -7.76
C ASN A 3 8.92 -8.59 -6.75
N LEU A 4 8.84 -9.13 -5.53
CA LEU A 4 7.97 -8.61 -4.46
C LEU A 4 8.45 -7.27 -3.87
N THR A 5 9.72 -6.89 -4.10
CA THR A 5 10.26 -5.58 -3.70
C THR A 5 10.06 -4.51 -4.78
N GLY A 6 9.49 -4.88 -5.92
CA GLY A 6 9.21 -3.97 -7.03
C GLY A 6 10.37 -3.80 -8.01
N ASP A 7 11.50 -4.49 -7.85
CA ASP A 7 12.62 -4.40 -8.77
C ASP A 7 12.30 -5.11 -10.09
N LEU A 8 12.72 -4.51 -11.20
CA LEU A 8 12.69 -5.16 -12.51
C LEU A 8 13.76 -6.25 -12.52
N THR A 9 13.35 -7.51 -12.64
CA THR A 9 14.25 -8.68 -12.59
C THR A 9 14.36 -9.42 -13.92
N PHE A 10 13.59 -9.00 -14.92
CA PHE A 10 13.58 -9.66 -16.22
C PHE A 10 12.99 -8.78 -17.31
N VAL A 11 13.71 -8.65 -18.41
CA VAL A 11 13.27 -8.00 -19.64
C VAL A 11 13.30 -9.03 -20.78
N GLN A 12 12.32 -8.98 -21.69
CA GLN A 12 12.33 -9.85 -22.86
C GLN A 12 13.40 -9.39 -23.84
N GLN A 13 14.17 -10.32 -24.40
CA GLN A 13 15.21 -10.04 -25.39
C GLN A 13 16.16 -8.90 -24.96
N PRO A 14 16.86 -9.01 -23.80
CA PRO A 14 17.65 -7.92 -23.24
C PRO A 14 18.73 -7.39 -24.20
N GLY A 15 19.20 -8.22 -25.14
CA GLY A 15 20.16 -7.82 -26.19
C GLY A 15 19.63 -6.81 -27.22
N GLU A 16 18.31 -6.63 -27.33
CA GLU A 16 17.70 -5.63 -28.21
C GLU A 16 17.52 -4.27 -27.50
N PHE A 17 17.70 -4.23 -26.17
CA PHE A 17 17.56 -3.03 -25.35
C PHE A 17 18.93 -2.48 -24.95
N PHE A 18 19.60 -1.82 -25.89
CA PHE A 18 20.91 -1.22 -25.65
C PHE A 18 20.83 -0.09 -24.62
N GLY A 19 21.71 -0.14 -23.62
CA GLY A 19 21.80 0.91 -22.58
C GLY A 19 20.71 0.88 -21.52
N LEU A 20 19.94 -0.22 -21.43
CA LEU A 20 18.96 -0.39 -20.37
C LEU A 20 19.64 -0.67 -19.03
N ASP A 21 19.43 0.19 -18.04
CA ASP A 21 19.71 -0.10 -16.63
C ASP A 21 18.40 -0.51 -15.93
N GLU A 22 18.26 -1.78 -15.56
CA GLU A 22 17.05 -2.30 -14.92
C GLU A 22 16.71 -1.55 -13.61
N LYS A 23 17.70 -0.93 -12.95
CA LYS A 23 17.51 -0.17 -11.71
C LYS A 23 16.66 1.08 -11.89
N ASP A 24 16.64 1.66 -13.09
CA ASP A 24 15.86 2.85 -13.39
C ASP A 24 14.37 2.55 -13.65
N TYR A 25 14.02 1.26 -13.81
CA TYR A 25 12.70 0.82 -14.25
C TYR A 25 11.99 -0.09 -13.25
N GLY A 26 12.28 0.05 -11.96
CA GLY A 26 11.48 -0.57 -10.89
C GLY A 26 10.04 -0.02 -10.84
N LEU A 27 9.15 -0.72 -10.13
CA LEU A 27 7.82 -0.21 -9.82
C LEU A 27 7.92 1.07 -9.00
N ALA A 28 7.01 2.02 -9.23
CA ALA A 28 6.95 3.26 -8.48
C ALA A 28 6.69 2.96 -6.99
N PRO A 29 7.60 3.36 -6.07
CA PRO A 29 7.41 3.11 -4.65
C PRO A 29 6.29 4.00 -4.11
N VAL A 30 5.56 3.49 -3.13
CA VAL A 30 4.56 4.23 -2.35
C VAL A 30 4.89 4.11 -0.87
N HIS A 31 4.51 5.11 -0.09
CA HIS A 31 4.65 5.03 1.36
C HIS A 31 3.52 4.16 1.92
N CYS A 32 3.88 3.22 2.77
CA CYS A 32 2.94 2.28 3.37
C CYS A 32 3.24 2.19 4.86
N ASP A 33 2.19 2.22 5.68
CA ASP A 33 2.30 2.06 7.13
C ASP A 33 1.04 1.36 7.67
N VAL A 34 1.14 0.76 8.85
CA VAL A 34 0.09 -0.08 9.43
C VAL A 34 -0.32 0.45 10.79
N TRP A 35 -1.62 0.56 11.01
CA TRP A 35 -2.18 0.88 12.32
C TRP A 35 -3.27 -0.14 12.68
N ASN A 36 -3.07 -0.88 13.78
CA ASN A 36 -3.97 -1.91 14.31
C ASN A 36 -4.60 -2.82 13.24
N GLY A 37 -3.77 -3.34 12.33
CA GLY A 37 -4.20 -4.24 11.25
C GLY A 37 -4.72 -3.56 9.98
N PHE A 38 -4.96 -2.25 9.99
CA PHE A 38 -5.29 -1.47 8.81
C PHE A 38 -4.03 -1.04 8.06
N VAL A 39 -4.00 -1.29 6.76
CA VAL A 39 -2.91 -0.88 5.87
C VAL A 39 -3.25 0.47 5.24
N PHE A 40 -2.39 1.47 5.43
CA PHE A 40 -2.50 2.80 4.84
C PHE A 40 -1.45 3.01 3.77
N ILE A 41 -1.86 3.64 2.67
CA ILE A 41 -0.98 3.94 1.53
C ILE A 41 -1.02 5.45 1.28
N ASN A 42 0.15 6.05 1.11
CA ASN A 42 0.31 7.43 0.67
C ASN A 42 1.12 7.47 -0.65
N PHE A 43 0.53 8.10 -1.67
CA PHE A 43 1.12 8.24 -3.00
C PHE A 43 2.07 9.42 -3.14
N ASP A 44 2.10 10.35 -2.18
CA ASP A 44 3.06 11.45 -2.17
C ASP A 44 4.49 10.89 -2.06
N ARG A 45 5.38 11.29 -2.98
CA ARG A 45 6.79 10.85 -2.95
C ARG A 45 7.48 11.25 -1.65
N GLU A 46 7.11 12.41 -1.11
CA GLU A 46 7.51 12.91 0.19
C GLU A 46 6.23 13.26 0.98
N PRO A 47 5.75 12.35 1.86
CA PRO A 47 4.56 12.59 2.66
C PRO A 47 4.69 13.86 3.49
N ARG A 48 3.66 14.70 3.43
CA ARG A 48 3.61 15.94 4.23
C ARG A 48 3.54 15.70 5.74
N GLN A 49 3.12 14.50 6.14
CA GLN A 49 2.97 14.08 7.53
C GLN A 49 3.01 12.54 7.61
N THR A 50 3.35 12.03 8.79
CA THR A 50 3.34 10.60 9.12
C THR A 50 1.93 10.03 9.25
N LEU A 51 1.79 8.70 9.29
CA LEU A 51 0.50 8.06 9.56
C LEU A 51 -0.07 8.51 10.91
N ARG A 52 0.76 8.58 11.96
CA ARG A 52 0.33 9.00 13.30
C ARG A 52 -0.24 10.41 13.33
N GLU A 53 0.42 11.35 12.65
CA GLU A 53 -0.07 12.73 12.53
C GLU A 53 -1.36 12.81 11.72
N PHE A 54 -1.49 11.99 10.67
CA PHE A 54 -2.71 11.90 9.86
C PHE A 54 -3.90 11.37 10.65
N LEU A 55 -3.71 10.31 11.43
CA LEU A 55 -4.76 9.71 12.26
C LEU A 55 -5.21 10.68 13.37
N GLY A 56 -4.26 11.44 13.93
CA GLY A 56 -4.53 12.43 14.96
C GLY A 56 -5.01 11.82 16.29
N PRO A 57 -5.16 12.66 17.33
CA PRO A 57 -5.35 12.21 18.71
C PRO A 57 -6.63 11.41 18.95
N MET A 58 -7.68 11.68 18.17
CA MET A 58 -8.97 10.97 18.32
C MET A 58 -8.85 9.50 17.94
N ILE A 59 -8.14 9.20 16.85
CA ILE A 59 -7.99 7.81 16.38
C ILE A 59 -6.88 7.11 17.17
N THR A 60 -5.77 7.80 17.47
CA THR A 60 -4.71 7.22 18.29
C THR A 60 -5.14 6.96 19.74
N ALA A 61 -6.23 7.57 20.21
CA ALA A 61 -6.83 7.20 21.50
C ALA A 61 -7.40 5.77 21.51
N LEU A 62 -7.55 5.12 20.35
CA LEU A 62 -8.00 3.75 20.18
C LEU A 62 -6.83 2.77 19.95
N ASP A 63 -5.58 3.18 20.19
CA ASP A 63 -4.39 2.36 19.95
C ASP A 63 -4.44 1.00 20.68
N ASP A 64 -4.99 0.96 21.89
CA ASP A 64 -5.09 -0.27 22.68
C ASP A 64 -6.27 -1.16 22.27
N TYR A 65 -7.16 -0.69 21.38
CA TYR A 65 -8.28 -1.47 20.91
C TYR A 65 -7.80 -2.47 19.83
N PRO A 66 -8.02 -3.79 20.01
CA PRO A 66 -7.38 -4.82 19.19
C PRO A 66 -8.11 -5.04 17.85
N PHE A 67 -8.17 -4.01 17.01
CA PHE A 67 -8.82 -4.09 15.68
C PHE A 67 -8.25 -5.22 14.82
N GLU A 68 -6.94 -5.47 14.90
CA GLU A 68 -6.27 -6.55 14.18
C GLU A 68 -6.75 -7.96 14.55
N SER A 69 -7.38 -8.12 15.73
CA SER A 69 -7.94 -9.39 16.18
C SER A 69 -9.41 -9.57 15.79
N MET A 70 -10.05 -8.56 15.18
CA MET A 70 -11.43 -8.68 14.73
C MET A 70 -11.52 -9.62 13.53
N THR A 71 -12.41 -10.62 13.62
CA THR A 71 -12.63 -11.63 12.57
C THR A 71 -14.03 -11.58 11.96
N GLU A 72 -14.90 -10.71 12.48
CA GLU A 72 -16.28 -10.57 12.03
C GLU A 72 -16.35 -9.81 10.71
N ARG A 73 -17.07 -10.37 9.74
CA ARG A 73 -17.37 -9.74 8.45
C ARG A 73 -18.88 -9.76 8.22
N TYR A 74 -19.43 -8.60 7.86
CA TYR A 74 -20.83 -8.44 7.50
C TYR A 74 -20.93 -7.95 6.07
N ASP A 75 -21.78 -8.60 5.26
CA ASP A 75 -22.08 -8.21 3.89
C ASP A 75 -23.59 -7.98 3.78
N PHE A 76 -23.99 -6.83 3.26
CA PHE A 76 -25.39 -6.47 3.05
C PHE A 76 -25.61 -6.15 1.58
N VAL A 77 -26.66 -6.71 1.00
CA VAL A 77 -27.08 -6.45 -0.37
C VAL A 77 -28.55 -6.06 -0.35
N ALA A 78 -28.87 -4.89 -0.90
CA ALA A 78 -30.24 -4.44 -1.08
C ALA A 78 -30.59 -4.51 -2.58
N HIS A 79 -31.61 -5.30 -2.93
CA HIS A 79 -32.17 -5.31 -4.28
C HIS A 79 -33.36 -4.37 -4.30
N ASN A 80 -33.23 -3.25 -5.03
CA ASN A 80 -34.37 -2.40 -5.34
C ASN A 80 -34.99 -2.88 -6.66
N ASN A 81 -36.12 -3.59 -6.59
CA ASN A 81 -36.91 -3.98 -7.76
C ASN A 81 -37.90 -2.86 -8.11
N SER A 82 -37.40 -1.68 -8.49
CA SER A 82 -38.22 -0.63 -9.12
C SER A 82 -38.55 -1.00 -10.56
#